data_AF-A0A345SZI8-F1
#
_entry.id   AF-A0A345SZI8-F1
#
_cell.length_a   1.000
_cell.length_b   1.000
_cell.length_c   1.000
_cell.angle_alpha   90.00
_cell.angle_beta   90.00
_cell.angle_gamma   90.00
#
_symmetry.space_group_name_H-M   'P 1'
#
loop_
_entity.id
_entity.type
_entity.pdbx_description
1 polymer ?
#
loop_
_entity_poly.entity_id
_entity_poly.type
_entity_poly.pdbx_seq_one_letter_code
_entity_poly.pdbx_strand_id
1 'polypeptide(L)'
;MLLSSRGSRRWVAEVLTVGSLLLGSGLAVVPASAADSIRSNQWYLDAMQAPNMWKSSTGKGVTVAVIDTGVNANHPDLVGQVEDGKNFSDLSGGSTVDAKGHGTGIAAMIAGTGKGLGGKGGYGLAPEAKILSVRVGAVSDNEAEHAPEFLGQLSKAIRYAADSDARILNMSVGSGESDAELQKAVDYAMSKGKLLVAAVGNNGDSGNPVIYPAALPGVVGVSAVDQKTQVTGESEHGPQVALAAPGTDMFHACTGPSGYCKSHGTSDATALVSASAALVWAKHPEWTANQVLRVLINTASKPADGAERSDYLGYGVVRPRVALSEPGDPGPADVNPLLAAGGSAAPSASAGGGPSGAVSQAPGSGAGSEGGGGSAAPVPVPAAKADDGGGSGSGVGLWIGVGAGVLVVVAVVVIVLVRRGRGGGNQPPSGGGPYGGGNPYAQPYPPQQYPPQQYQVPPSGSFGPPPGGPYGGSGGTPPRQ
;
A
#
# COMPACT_ATOMS: atom_id res chain seq x y z
N MET A 1 10.69 84.22 -3.18
CA MET A 1 10.86 84.90 -4.48
C MET A 1 12.08 84.28 -5.13
N LEU A 2 11.88 83.33 -6.05
CA LEU A 2 11.69 83.52 -7.50
C LEU A 2 13.03 83.45 -8.24
N LEU A 3 12.99 82.66 -9.32
CA LEU A 3 13.84 82.67 -10.52
C LEU A 3 15.16 81.89 -10.42
N SER A 4 15.42 80.84 -11.21
CA SER A 4 15.21 80.56 -12.64
C SER A 4 16.55 80.63 -13.37
N SER A 5 17.03 79.43 -13.70
CA SER A 5 17.50 78.97 -15.01
C SER A 5 18.72 79.59 -15.69
N ARG A 6 19.44 78.66 -16.35
CA ARG A 6 20.37 78.80 -17.50
C ARG A 6 21.75 79.34 -17.13
N GLY A 7 22.86 78.65 -17.36
CA GLY A 7 23.17 77.58 -18.29
C GLY A 7 24.25 78.06 -19.26
N SER A 8 25.45 77.51 -19.20
CA SER A 8 26.39 77.39 -20.34
C SER A 8 27.67 76.68 -19.91
N ARG A 9 28.12 75.76 -20.77
CA ARG A 9 29.23 74.83 -20.62
C ARG A 9 30.57 75.49 -21.02
N ARG A 10 31.68 75.11 -20.37
CA ARG A 10 32.96 74.73 -21.04
C ARG A 10 34.05 74.23 -20.06
N TRP A 11 34.34 72.93 -20.18
CA TRP A 11 35.63 72.21 -20.13
C TRP A 11 36.79 72.71 -19.25
N VAL A 12 37.18 71.89 -18.26
CA VAL A 12 38.59 71.57 -17.95
C VAL A 12 38.69 70.08 -17.64
N ALA A 13 39.69 69.44 -18.25
CA ALA A 13 40.05 68.05 -18.05
C ALA A 13 40.99 67.94 -16.84
N GLU A 14 40.70 67.02 -15.91
CA GLU A 14 41.70 66.44 -15.02
C GLU A 14 41.55 64.93 -15.05
N VAL A 15 42.57 64.29 -15.61
CA VAL A 15 42.90 62.88 -15.42
C VAL A 15 43.87 62.85 -14.24
N LEU A 16 43.63 62.01 -13.23
CA LEU A 16 44.61 61.07 -12.68
C LEU A 16 44.05 60.26 -11.49
N THR A 17 44.15 58.93 -11.65
CA THR A 17 44.36 57.89 -10.64
C THR A 17 43.32 57.67 -9.54
N VAL A 18 42.44 56.68 -9.77
CA VAL A 18 41.96 55.81 -8.69
C VAL A 18 42.42 54.39 -8.99
N GLY A 19 43.15 53.83 -8.03
CA GLY A 19 43.85 52.56 -8.10
C GLY A 19 42.92 51.36 -8.26
N SER A 20 43.49 50.35 -8.91
CA SER A 20 42.96 49.01 -9.06
C SER A 20 42.74 48.34 -7.70
N LEU A 21 41.48 48.01 -7.38
CA LEU A 21 41.15 46.86 -6.55
C LEU A 21 40.32 45.90 -7.40
N LEU A 22 40.99 44.95 -8.02
CA LEU A 22 40.38 43.73 -8.56
C LEU A 22 40.00 42.83 -7.38
N LEU A 23 38.85 43.09 -6.79
CA LEU A 23 38.16 42.10 -5.97
C LEU A 23 37.42 41.18 -6.94
N GLY A 24 37.99 40.00 -7.16
CA GLY A 24 37.35 38.92 -7.88
C GLY A 24 36.03 38.56 -7.21
N SER A 25 34.94 38.99 -7.82
CA SER A 25 33.62 38.41 -7.62
C SER A 25 33.62 37.03 -8.28
N GLY A 26 34.26 36.07 -7.62
CA GLY A 26 33.97 34.67 -7.83
C GLY A 26 32.48 34.49 -7.58
N LEU A 27 31.72 34.26 -8.65
CA LEU A 27 30.43 33.62 -8.56
C LEU A 27 30.71 32.27 -7.92
N ALA A 28 30.55 32.20 -6.60
CA ALA A 28 30.34 30.93 -5.94
C ALA A 28 29.07 30.37 -6.58
N VAL A 29 29.24 29.46 -7.53
CA VAL A 29 28.21 28.51 -7.90
C VAL A 29 28.01 27.71 -6.62
N VAL A 30 27.11 28.19 -5.77
CA VAL A 30 26.53 27.36 -4.72
C VAL A 30 25.94 26.18 -5.51
N PRO A 31 26.41 24.93 -5.32
CA PRO A 31 25.74 23.82 -5.94
C PRO A 31 24.28 23.96 -5.54
N ALA A 32 23.37 23.97 -6.51
CA ALA A 32 21.95 23.86 -6.23
C ALA A 32 21.83 22.72 -5.21
N SER A 33 21.42 23.06 -3.98
CA SER A 33 21.21 22.08 -2.92
C SER A 33 20.49 20.91 -3.58
N ALA A 34 21.03 19.70 -3.46
CA ALA A 34 20.39 18.51 -4.01
C ALA A 34 18.91 18.59 -3.64
N ALA A 35 18.04 18.89 -4.60
CA ALA A 35 16.62 18.86 -4.33
C ALA A 35 16.34 17.47 -3.77
N ASP A 36 15.85 17.40 -2.53
CA ASP A 36 15.73 16.15 -1.78
C ASP A 36 14.96 15.15 -2.65
N SER A 37 15.61 14.01 -2.91
CA SER A 37 14.97 12.92 -3.64
C SER A 37 13.75 12.41 -2.86
N ILE A 38 12.81 11.76 -3.54
CA ILE A 38 11.75 11.04 -2.82
C ILE A 38 12.38 9.97 -1.92
N ARG A 39 13.43 9.29 -2.41
CA ARG A 39 14.21 8.32 -1.64
C ARG A 39 14.76 8.85 -0.30
N SER A 40 15.16 10.12 -0.21
CA SER A 40 15.67 10.69 1.05
C SER A 40 14.59 10.88 2.12
N ASN A 41 13.31 10.82 1.74
CA ASN A 41 12.19 10.83 2.69
C ASN A 41 11.76 9.41 3.12
N GLN A 42 12.31 8.35 2.51
CA GLN A 42 11.95 6.95 2.80
C GLN A 42 12.76 6.39 3.98
N TRP A 43 12.52 6.93 5.17
CA TRP A 43 13.25 6.57 6.40
C TRP A 43 13.29 5.05 6.66
N TYR A 44 12.21 4.33 6.32
CA TYR A 44 12.08 2.89 6.53
C TYR A 44 13.12 2.10 5.73
N LEU A 45 13.51 2.56 4.54
CA LEU A 45 14.57 1.93 3.75
C LEU A 45 15.95 2.12 4.40
N ASP A 46 16.17 3.23 5.10
CA ASP A 46 17.41 3.47 5.84
C ASP A 46 17.44 2.63 7.13
N ALA A 47 16.32 2.60 7.86
CA ALA A 47 16.16 1.78 9.07
C ALA A 47 16.37 0.28 8.78
N MET A 48 15.85 -0.21 7.65
CA MET A 48 16.08 -1.60 7.20
C MET A 48 17.45 -1.82 6.53
N GLN A 49 18.21 -0.76 6.28
CA GLN A 49 19.48 -0.78 5.54
C GLN A 49 19.36 -1.36 4.12
N ALA A 50 18.32 -0.94 3.39
CA ALA A 50 18.01 -1.43 2.04
C ALA A 50 19.20 -1.40 1.05
N PRO A 51 20.04 -0.34 0.98
CA PRO A 51 21.21 -0.34 0.10
C PRO A 51 22.22 -1.46 0.38
N ASN A 52 22.31 -1.93 1.63
CA ASN A 52 23.14 -3.08 1.98
C ASN A 52 22.45 -4.40 1.63
N MET A 53 21.14 -4.50 1.84
CA MET A 53 20.36 -5.69 1.48
C MET A 53 20.35 -5.95 -0.03
N TRP A 54 20.24 -4.90 -0.84
CA TRP A 54 20.23 -5.00 -2.30
C TRP A 54 21.52 -5.56 -2.91
N LYS A 55 22.63 -5.55 -2.17
CA LYS A 55 23.87 -6.26 -2.57
C LYS A 55 23.71 -7.78 -2.53
N SER A 56 22.76 -8.29 -1.74
CA SER A 56 22.49 -9.73 -1.60
C SER A 56 21.21 -10.17 -2.31
N SER A 57 20.17 -9.33 -2.35
CA SER A 57 18.90 -9.64 -3.00
C SER A 57 18.13 -8.36 -3.30
N THR A 58 17.54 -8.27 -4.48
CA THR A 58 16.67 -7.17 -4.92
C THR A 58 15.21 -7.62 -5.14
N GLY A 59 14.89 -8.88 -4.82
CA GLY A 59 13.57 -9.48 -5.08
C GLY A 59 13.41 -10.02 -6.50
N LYS A 60 14.48 -10.00 -7.31
CA LYS A 60 14.49 -10.47 -8.68
C LYS A 60 13.94 -11.89 -8.82
N GLY A 61 13.04 -12.09 -9.78
CA GLY A 61 12.46 -13.40 -10.09
C GLY A 61 11.31 -13.80 -9.16
N VAL A 62 10.87 -12.90 -8.27
CA VAL A 62 9.69 -13.09 -7.44
C VAL A 62 8.59 -12.14 -7.90
N THR A 63 7.41 -12.70 -8.18
CA THR A 63 6.19 -11.93 -8.47
C THR A 63 5.34 -11.83 -7.21
N VAL A 64 4.89 -10.63 -6.89
CA VAL A 64 3.94 -10.32 -5.81
C VAL A 64 2.62 -9.89 -6.44
N ALA A 65 1.55 -10.62 -6.16
CA ALA A 65 0.21 -10.20 -6.52
C ALA A 65 -0.27 -9.13 -5.54
N VAL A 66 -0.59 -7.94 -6.05
CA VAL A 66 -1.18 -6.84 -5.27
C VAL A 66 -2.68 -6.86 -5.53
N ILE A 67 -3.43 -7.39 -4.56
CA ILE A 67 -4.89 -7.45 -4.58
C ILE A 67 -5.43 -6.17 -3.94
N ASP A 68 -5.77 -5.17 -4.76
CA ASP A 68 -6.01 -3.79 -4.31
C ASP A 68 -6.86 -2.99 -5.31
N THR A 69 -6.84 -1.65 -5.29
CA THR A 69 -7.61 -0.74 -6.17
C THR A 69 -7.18 -0.73 -7.64
N GLY A 70 -6.20 -1.56 -7.99
CA GLY A 70 -5.46 -1.52 -9.25
C GLY A 70 -4.07 -0.90 -9.05
N VAL A 71 -3.25 -0.90 -10.10
CA VAL A 71 -1.88 -0.34 -10.05
C VAL A 71 -1.62 0.48 -11.29
N ASN A 72 -1.30 1.78 -11.16
CA ASN A 72 -0.90 2.59 -12.30
C ASN A 72 0.48 2.17 -12.82
N ALA A 73 0.50 1.27 -13.81
CA ALA A 73 1.71 0.75 -14.44
C ALA A 73 2.54 1.83 -15.18
N ASN A 74 1.94 2.98 -15.47
CA ASN A 74 2.61 4.09 -16.15
C ASN A 74 3.32 5.06 -15.19
N HIS A 75 3.20 4.85 -13.87
CA HIS A 75 3.97 5.66 -12.93
C HIS A 75 5.47 5.46 -13.18
N PRO A 76 6.31 6.52 -13.32
CA PRO A 76 7.72 6.39 -13.70
C PRO A 76 8.56 5.44 -12.84
N ASP A 77 8.25 5.32 -11.55
CA ASP A 77 8.93 4.35 -10.66
C ASP A 77 8.49 2.91 -10.86
N LEU A 78 7.36 2.65 -11.52
CA LEU A 78 6.77 1.32 -11.71
C LEU A 78 6.87 0.82 -13.16
N VAL A 79 7.35 1.64 -14.09
CA VAL A 79 7.52 1.24 -15.49
C VAL A 79 8.40 0.00 -15.59
N GLY A 80 7.85 -1.05 -16.19
CA GLY A 80 8.49 -2.35 -16.36
C GLY A 80 8.40 -3.27 -15.15
N GLN A 81 7.77 -2.86 -14.05
CA GLN A 81 7.60 -3.67 -12.84
C GLN A 81 6.21 -4.29 -12.70
N VAL A 82 5.21 -3.74 -13.38
CA VAL A 82 3.81 -4.14 -13.26
C VAL A 82 3.40 -4.99 -14.46
N GLU A 83 2.84 -6.15 -14.18
CA GLU A 83 2.26 -7.09 -15.12
C GLU A 83 0.74 -6.95 -15.12
N ASP A 84 0.13 -7.15 -16.29
CA ASP A 84 -1.31 -7.15 -16.44
C ASP A 84 -1.90 -8.37 -15.72
N GLY A 85 -2.64 -8.12 -14.64
CA GLY A 85 -3.51 -9.12 -14.04
C GLY A 85 -4.97 -8.87 -14.38
N LYS A 86 -5.88 -9.24 -13.47
CA LYS A 86 -7.32 -9.19 -13.72
C LYS A 86 -8.04 -8.13 -12.89
N ASN A 87 -9.03 -7.49 -13.50
CA ASN A 87 -9.98 -6.64 -12.82
C ASN A 87 -11.21 -7.45 -12.40
N PHE A 88 -11.41 -7.58 -11.10
CA PHE A 88 -12.59 -8.15 -10.46
C PHE A 88 -13.53 -7.09 -9.90
N SER A 89 -13.12 -5.82 -9.89
CA SER A 89 -14.03 -4.72 -9.59
C SER A 89 -15.02 -4.51 -10.73
N ASP A 90 -16.21 -4.02 -10.40
CA ASP A 90 -17.21 -3.59 -11.39
C ASP A 90 -16.88 -2.23 -12.03
N LEU A 91 -15.67 -1.70 -11.79
CA LEU A 91 -15.17 -0.45 -12.35
C LEU A 91 -14.61 -0.68 -13.76
N SER A 92 -14.72 0.35 -14.60
CA SER A 92 -14.14 0.33 -15.95
C SER A 92 -12.60 0.31 -15.93
N GLY A 93 -12.03 -0.18 -17.03
CA GLY A 93 -10.58 -0.28 -17.23
C GLY A 93 -9.97 -1.63 -16.80
N GLY A 94 -8.68 -1.77 -17.08
CA GLY A 94 -7.90 -2.95 -16.68
C GLY A 94 -7.48 -2.95 -15.22
N SER A 95 -6.74 -3.98 -14.82
CA SER A 95 -6.11 -4.07 -13.51
C SER A 95 -4.99 -3.03 -13.32
N THR A 96 -4.39 -2.56 -14.41
CA THR A 96 -3.31 -1.56 -14.41
C THR A 96 -3.82 -0.10 -14.42
N VAL A 97 -5.11 0.08 -14.14
CA VAL A 97 -5.73 1.39 -13.93
C VAL A 97 -6.07 1.53 -12.45
N ASP A 98 -5.62 2.62 -11.84
CA ASP A 98 -5.86 2.91 -10.43
C ASP A 98 -6.29 4.37 -10.27
N ALA A 99 -7.60 4.58 -10.14
CA ALA A 99 -8.14 5.93 -9.92
C ALA A 99 -8.02 6.39 -8.47
N LYS A 100 -7.82 5.46 -7.52
CA LYS A 100 -7.74 5.74 -6.08
C LYS A 100 -6.30 6.00 -5.64
N GLY A 101 -5.35 5.29 -6.23
CA GLY A 101 -3.92 5.46 -5.96
C GLY A 101 -3.36 4.56 -4.86
N HIS A 102 -4.22 3.87 -4.09
CA HIS A 102 -3.80 3.03 -2.98
C HIS A 102 -2.94 1.86 -3.47
N GLY A 103 -3.46 1.04 -4.39
CA GLY A 103 -2.71 -0.09 -4.94
C GLY A 103 -1.43 0.32 -5.68
N THR A 104 -1.43 1.49 -6.35
CA THR A 104 -0.20 2.08 -6.90
C THR A 104 0.86 2.34 -5.82
N GLY A 105 0.44 2.87 -4.67
CA GLY A 105 1.32 3.10 -3.52
C GLY A 105 1.89 1.83 -2.94
N ILE A 106 1.03 0.82 -2.72
CA ILE A 106 1.43 -0.51 -2.24
C ILE A 106 2.45 -1.14 -3.20
N ALA A 107 2.17 -1.14 -4.50
CA ALA A 107 3.08 -1.65 -5.52
C ALA A 107 4.42 -0.91 -5.52
N ALA A 108 4.41 0.42 -5.33
CA ALA A 108 5.61 1.24 -5.28
C ALA A 108 6.48 0.95 -4.05
N MET A 109 5.88 0.76 -2.88
CA MET A 109 6.63 0.36 -1.67
C MET A 109 7.23 -1.03 -1.79
N ILE A 110 6.62 -1.92 -2.57
CA ILE A 110 7.18 -3.24 -2.87
C ILE A 110 8.31 -3.14 -3.90
N ALA A 111 8.03 -2.60 -5.09
CA ALA A 111 8.86 -2.80 -6.28
C ALA A 111 9.24 -1.52 -7.04
N GLY A 112 9.07 -0.33 -6.42
CA GLY A 112 9.48 0.94 -7.01
C GLY A 112 10.96 0.97 -7.40
N THR A 113 11.25 1.47 -8.59
CA THR A 113 12.61 1.46 -9.18
C THR A 113 13.41 2.74 -8.91
N GLY A 114 12.78 3.78 -8.35
CA GLY A 114 13.39 5.09 -8.12
C GLY A 114 13.74 5.89 -9.38
N LYS A 115 13.36 5.40 -10.57
CA LYS A 115 13.68 6.02 -11.87
C LYS A 115 12.92 7.32 -12.13
N GLY A 116 11.84 7.57 -11.41
CA GLY A 116 11.07 8.80 -11.48
C GLY A 116 11.90 10.05 -11.17
N LEU A 117 11.41 11.20 -11.62
CA LEU A 117 12.09 12.50 -11.43
C LEU A 117 13.57 12.51 -11.89
N GLY A 118 13.91 11.72 -12.92
CA GLY A 118 15.28 11.59 -13.41
C GLY A 118 16.22 10.83 -12.47
N GLY A 119 15.73 9.76 -11.83
CA GLY A 119 16.49 8.95 -10.87
C GLY A 119 16.41 9.45 -9.42
N LYS A 120 15.45 10.32 -9.12
CA LYS A 120 15.20 10.88 -7.78
C LYS A 120 13.85 10.43 -7.20
N GLY A 121 13.25 9.39 -7.78
CA GLY A 121 11.97 8.83 -7.39
C GLY A 121 12.03 8.00 -6.11
N GLY A 122 10.92 7.33 -5.81
CA GLY A 122 10.79 6.44 -4.66
C GLY A 122 11.23 5.02 -5.02
N TYR A 123 11.96 4.38 -4.12
CA TYR A 123 12.31 2.97 -4.23
C TYR A 123 11.33 2.11 -3.44
N GLY A 124 11.04 0.93 -3.96
CA GLY A 124 10.45 -0.16 -3.20
C GLY A 124 11.53 -0.93 -2.45
N LEU A 125 11.13 -1.70 -1.44
CA LEU A 125 12.06 -2.52 -0.66
C LEU A 125 12.65 -3.68 -1.48
N ALA A 126 11.90 -4.21 -2.45
CA ALA A 126 12.29 -5.27 -3.38
C ALA A 126 12.24 -4.76 -4.85
N PRO A 127 13.16 -3.87 -5.26
CA PRO A 127 13.05 -3.06 -6.48
C PRO A 127 13.16 -3.85 -7.80
N GLU A 128 13.46 -5.15 -7.77
CA GLU A 128 13.45 -6.04 -8.95
C GLU A 128 12.37 -7.14 -8.87
N ALA A 129 11.52 -7.14 -7.84
CA ALA A 129 10.31 -7.98 -7.84
C ALA A 129 9.33 -7.52 -8.93
N LYS A 130 8.46 -8.41 -9.40
CA LYS A 130 7.35 -8.07 -10.29
C LYS A 130 6.06 -7.91 -9.50
N ILE A 131 5.17 -7.07 -10.00
CA ILE A 131 3.85 -6.82 -9.44
C ILE A 131 2.80 -7.35 -10.40
N LEU A 132 2.06 -8.38 -9.99
CA LEU A 132 0.83 -8.77 -10.67
C LEU A 132 -0.32 -7.93 -10.12
N SER A 133 -0.86 -7.01 -10.92
CA SER A 133 -1.97 -6.17 -10.48
C SER A 133 -3.29 -6.94 -10.48
N VAL A 134 -3.94 -7.08 -9.32
CA VAL A 134 -5.26 -7.72 -9.20
C VAL A 134 -6.23 -6.73 -8.59
N ARG A 135 -7.14 -6.22 -9.40
CA ARG A 135 -8.00 -5.10 -9.00
C ARG A 135 -9.31 -5.60 -8.40
N VAL A 136 -9.64 -5.15 -7.19
CA VAL A 136 -10.92 -5.36 -6.49
C VAL A 136 -11.57 -4.02 -6.17
N GLY A 137 -12.88 -4.02 -5.90
CA GLY A 137 -13.61 -2.81 -5.55
C GLY A 137 -13.38 -2.42 -4.10
N ALA A 138 -12.38 -1.59 -3.81
CA ALA A 138 -12.28 -0.95 -2.49
C ALA A 138 -13.17 0.30 -2.46
N VAL A 139 -14.24 0.26 -1.66
CA VAL A 139 -15.13 1.41 -1.46
C VAL A 139 -14.51 2.30 -0.38
N SER A 140 -13.67 3.26 -0.79
CA SER A 140 -13.06 4.29 0.07
C SER A 140 -12.13 3.80 1.20
N ASP A 141 -11.43 4.76 1.81
CA ASP A 141 -10.29 4.54 2.71
C ASP A 141 -10.65 3.83 4.02
N ASN A 142 -11.92 3.50 4.27
CA ASN A 142 -12.41 2.70 5.41
C ASN A 142 -13.78 2.01 5.15
N GLU A 143 -14.32 1.94 3.92
CA GLU A 143 -15.71 1.44 3.69
C GLU A 143 -15.84 0.17 2.82
N ALA A 144 -14.82 -0.69 2.83
CA ALA A 144 -15.02 -2.07 2.38
C ALA A 144 -15.92 -2.90 3.34
N GLU A 145 -16.59 -2.26 4.31
CA GLU A 145 -17.19 -2.93 5.45
C GLU A 145 -18.49 -3.68 5.16
N HIS A 146 -19.29 -3.40 4.12
CA HIS A 146 -20.66 -3.95 4.07
C HIS A 146 -21.18 -4.47 2.72
N ALA A 147 -20.33 -4.74 1.74
CA ALA A 147 -20.80 -5.27 0.46
C ALA A 147 -20.47 -6.77 0.31
N PRO A 148 -21.46 -7.69 0.35
CA PRO A 148 -21.28 -9.09 -0.04
C PRO A 148 -20.58 -9.27 -1.39
N GLU A 149 -20.71 -8.27 -2.26
CA GLU A 149 -20.00 -8.16 -3.54
C GLU A 149 -18.49 -8.14 -3.36
N PHE A 150 -17.96 -7.39 -2.38
CA PHE A 150 -16.52 -7.31 -2.10
C PHE A 150 -15.95 -8.66 -1.66
N LEU A 151 -16.62 -9.41 -0.77
CA LEU A 151 -16.18 -10.75 -0.36
C LEU A 151 -16.10 -11.70 -1.56
N GLY A 152 -17.08 -11.63 -2.46
CA GLY A 152 -17.09 -12.38 -3.71
C GLY A 152 -15.96 -11.98 -4.67
N GLN A 153 -15.66 -10.68 -4.78
CA GLN A 153 -14.54 -10.17 -5.57
C GLN A 153 -13.19 -10.61 -4.99
N LEU A 154 -13.00 -10.47 -3.68
CA LEU A 154 -11.79 -10.85 -2.96
C LEU A 154 -11.51 -12.36 -3.09
N SER A 155 -12.53 -13.19 -2.88
CA SER A 155 -12.40 -14.65 -3.04
C SER A 155 -11.98 -15.05 -4.45
N LYS A 156 -12.55 -14.42 -5.48
CA LYS A 156 -12.16 -14.65 -6.89
C LYS A 156 -10.76 -14.13 -7.19
N ALA A 157 -10.37 -12.99 -6.63
CA ALA A 157 -9.05 -12.39 -6.79
C ALA A 157 -7.95 -13.25 -6.16
N ILE A 158 -8.17 -13.76 -4.94
CA ILE A 158 -7.25 -14.69 -4.27
C ILE A 158 -7.06 -15.96 -5.10
N ARG A 159 -8.15 -16.57 -5.59
CA ARG A 159 -8.07 -17.77 -6.45
C ARG A 159 -7.30 -17.50 -7.75
N TYR A 160 -7.55 -16.36 -8.39
CA TYR A 160 -6.83 -15.97 -9.60
C TYR A 160 -5.33 -15.77 -9.35
N ALA A 161 -4.96 -15.08 -8.28
CA ALA A 161 -3.56 -14.91 -7.91
C ALA A 161 -2.91 -16.23 -7.46
N ALA A 162 -3.68 -17.17 -6.91
CA ALA A 162 -3.20 -18.52 -6.59
C ALA A 162 -2.85 -19.36 -7.83
N ASP A 163 -3.51 -19.09 -8.96
CA ASP A 163 -3.27 -19.77 -10.23
C ASP A 163 -2.21 -19.09 -11.11
N SER A 164 -1.72 -17.91 -10.71
CA SER A 164 -0.63 -17.24 -11.39
C SER A 164 0.76 -17.71 -10.90
N ASP A 165 1.80 -17.11 -11.47
CA ASP A 165 3.19 -17.29 -11.06
C ASP A 165 3.57 -16.51 -9.78
N ALA A 166 2.69 -15.62 -9.30
CA ALA A 166 2.90 -14.88 -8.06
C ALA A 166 3.19 -15.83 -6.90
N ARG A 167 4.24 -15.55 -6.12
CA ARG A 167 4.58 -16.35 -4.93
C ARG A 167 3.94 -15.78 -3.66
N ILE A 168 3.65 -14.48 -3.66
CA ILE A 168 3.15 -13.73 -2.51
C ILE A 168 1.88 -12.99 -2.95
N LEU A 169 0.83 -13.05 -2.12
CA LEU A 169 -0.42 -12.30 -2.29
C LEU A 169 -0.46 -11.23 -1.20
N ASN A 170 -0.25 -9.97 -1.59
CA ASN A 170 -0.41 -8.81 -0.73
C ASN A 170 -1.86 -8.32 -0.79
N MET A 171 -2.53 -8.28 0.36
CA MET A 171 -3.90 -7.80 0.50
C MET A 171 -3.94 -6.65 1.51
N SER A 172 -3.87 -5.42 1.01
CA SER A 172 -3.99 -4.21 1.82
C SER A 172 -5.44 -3.68 1.83
N VAL A 173 -6.39 -4.61 1.81
CA VAL A 173 -7.83 -4.41 1.80
C VAL A 173 -8.46 -5.49 2.68
N GLY A 174 -9.61 -5.20 3.27
CA GLY A 174 -10.32 -6.17 4.10
C GLY A 174 -11.77 -5.78 4.37
N SER A 175 -12.47 -6.65 5.07
CA SER A 175 -13.86 -6.47 5.48
C SER A 175 -14.04 -6.92 6.93
N GLY A 176 -14.94 -6.29 7.69
CA GLY A 176 -15.34 -6.78 9.01
C GLY A 176 -16.15 -8.08 8.95
N GLU A 177 -16.53 -8.53 7.76
CA GLU A 177 -17.25 -9.77 7.52
C GLU A 177 -16.37 -10.85 6.86
N SER A 178 -16.78 -12.10 7.01
CA SER A 178 -16.15 -13.25 6.36
C SER A 178 -17.18 -14.32 6.03
N ASP A 179 -16.86 -15.17 5.07
CA ASP A 179 -17.67 -16.31 4.68
C ASP A 179 -16.82 -17.55 4.38
N ALA A 180 -17.50 -18.68 4.17
CA ALA A 180 -16.85 -19.95 3.87
C ALA A 180 -16.13 -19.95 2.52
N GLU A 181 -16.52 -19.11 1.57
CA GLU A 181 -15.87 -19.05 0.25
C GLU A 181 -14.54 -18.30 0.32
N LEU A 182 -14.43 -17.27 1.16
CA LEU A 182 -13.18 -16.57 1.43
C LEU A 182 -12.17 -17.49 2.11
N GLN A 183 -12.58 -18.27 3.12
CA GLN A 183 -11.70 -19.28 3.72
C GLN A 183 -11.24 -20.32 2.70
N LYS A 184 -12.15 -20.85 1.87
CA LYS A 184 -11.78 -21.80 0.80
C LYS A 184 -10.80 -21.20 -0.21
N ALA A 185 -10.91 -19.90 -0.50
CA ALA A 185 -9.97 -19.22 -1.38
C ALA A 185 -8.57 -19.10 -0.74
N VAL A 186 -8.51 -18.79 0.55
CA VAL A 186 -7.26 -18.77 1.34
C VAL A 186 -6.63 -20.16 1.39
N ASP A 187 -7.40 -21.19 1.72
CA ASP A 187 -6.93 -22.59 1.75
C ASP A 187 -6.42 -23.05 0.38
N TYR A 188 -7.14 -22.67 -0.69
CA TYR A 188 -6.70 -22.96 -2.06
C TYR A 188 -5.36 -22.29 -2.38
N ALA A 189 -5.19 -21.01 -2.06
CA ALA A 189 -3.93 -20.30 -2.26
C ALA A 189 -2.78 -20.93 -1.46
N MET A 190 -3.01 -21.32 -0.21
CA MET A 190 -2.01 -22.04 0.60
C MET A 190 -1.67 -23.40 -0.01
N SER A 191 -2.65 -24.16 -0.50
CA SER A 191 -2.41 -25.45 -1.16
C SER A 191 -1.57 -25.33 -2.45
N LYS A 192 -1.57 -24.14 -3.06
CA LYS A 192 -0.76 -23.78 -4.24
C LYS A 192 0.62 -23.22 -3.85
N GLY A 193 0.97 -23.29 -2.55
CA GLY A 193 2.26 -22.85 -2.03
C GLY A 193 2.43 -21.33 -1.98
N LYS A 194 1.33 -20.56 -1.98
CA LYS A 194 1.39 -19.09 -1.92
C LYS A 194 1.54 -18.61 -0.49
N LEU A 195 2.27 -17.52 -0.30
CA LEU A 195 2.30 -16.77 0.96
C LEU A 195 1.24 -15.66 0.91
N LEU A 196 0.29 -15.67 1.85
CA LEU A 196 -0.77 -14.66 1.94
C LEU A 196 -0.42 -13.67 3.05
N VAL A 197 -0.37 -12.38 2.72
CA VAL A 197 -0.01 -11.30 3.65
C VAL A 197 -1.12 -10.25 3.61
N ALA A 198 -1.70 -9.93 4.76
CA ALA A 198 -2.84 -9.01 4.83
C ALA A 198 -2.70 -7.98 5.95
N ALA A 199 -3.19 -6.77 5.68
CA ALA A 199 -3.28 -5.71 6.66
C ALA A 199 -4.29 -6.07 7.76
N VAL A 200 -3.94 -5.80 9.03
CA VAL A 200 -4.84 -6.11 10.16
C VAL A 200 -5.90 -5.07 10.40
N GLY A 201 -5.83 -3.89 9.76
CA GLY A 201 -6.84 -2.82 9.87
C GLY A 201 -6.34 -1.58 10.61
N ASN A 202 -7.06 -0.47 10.45
CA ASN A 202 -6.64 0.87 10.90
C ASN A 202 -7.62 1.50 11.91
N ASN A 203 -8.46 0.71 12.56
CA ASN A 203 -9.45 1.18 13.53
C ASN A 203 -9.16 0.68 14.96
N GLY A 204 -7.90 0.41 15.30
CA GLY A 204 -7.46 -0.07 16.61
C GLY A 204 -7.82 0.87 17.77
N ASP A 205 -7.77 2.19 17.54
CA ASP A 205 -8.20 3.22 18.50
C ASP A 205 -9.70 3.55 18.41
N SER A 206 -10.41 2.94 17.45
CA SER A 206 -11.82 3.18 17.13
C SER A 206 -12.61 1.87 17.08
N GLY A 207 -12.57 1.11 18.16
CA GLY A 207 -13.40 -0.10 18.34
C GLY A 207 -12.66 -1.41 18.08
N ASN A 208 -11.47 -1.35 17.48
CA ASN A 208 -10.61 -2.50 17.18
C ASN A 208 -11.41 -3.68 16.59
N PRO A 209 -12.09 -3.48 15.44
CA PRO A 209 -12.78 -4.58 14.78
C PRO A 209 -11.78 -5.68 14.40
N VAL A 210 -12.30 -6.84 14.01
CA VAL A 210 -11.48 -7.89 13.42
C VAL A 210 -11.82 -7.93 11.94
N ILE A 211 -10.84 -7.64 11.09
CA ILE A 211 -11.02 -7.70 9.64
C ILE A 211 -10.43 -8.96 9.00
N TYR A 212 -11.04 -9.33 7.89
CA TYR A 212 -10.67 -10.46 7.05
C TYR A 212 -10.13 -9.96 5.70
N PRO A 213 -9.09 -10.60 5.13
CA PRO A 213 -8.66 -11.97 5.41
C PRO A 213 -7.56 -12.10 6.48
N ALA A 214 -7.08 -11.01 7.09
CA ALA A 214 -5.98 -11.08 8.06
C ALA A 214 -6.26 -12.00 9.25
N ALA A 215 -7.52 -12.06 9.71
CA ALA A 215 -7.93 -12.97 10.78
C ALA A 215 -8.19 -14.43 10.35
N LEU A 216 -8.05 -14.78 9.07
CA LEU A 216 -8.23 -16.17 8.63
C LEU A 216 -7.00 -17.03 8.95
N PRO A 217 -7.19 -18.28 9.39
CA PRO A 217 -6.11 -19.23 9.61
C PRO A 217 -5.14 -19.31 8.42
N GLY A 218 -3.85 -19.15 8.71
CA GLY A 218 -2.76 -19.27 7.75
C GLY A 218 -2.40 -17.98 7.00
N VAL A 219 -3.20 -16.91 7.13
CA VAL A 219 -2.85 -15.58 6.61
C VAL A 219 -1.90 -14.87 7.56
N VAL A 220 -0.88 -14.20 7.01
CA VAL A 220 0.04 -13.37 7.78
C VAL A 220 -0.60 -12.00 7.99
N GLY A 221 -1.27 -11.81 9.13
CA GLY A 221 -1.76 -10.50 9.56
C GLY A 221 -0.61 -9.57 9.95
N VAL A 222 -0.57 -8.37 9.37
CA VAL A 222 0.49 -7.38 9.57
C VAL A 222 0.00 -6.12 10.27
N SER A 223 0.60 -5.81 11.43
CA SER A 223 0.41 -4.54 12.16
C SER A 223 1.44 -3.48 11.77
N ALA A 224 1.12 -2.21 12.09
CA ALA A 224 1.96 -1.07 11.77
C ALA A 224 2.74 -0.57 12.99
N VAL A 225 4.02 -0.23 12.79
CA VAL A 225 4.85 0.46 13.79
C VAL A 225 5.38 1.79 13.28
N ASP A 226 5.70 2.68 14.22
CA ASP A 226 6.34 3.96 13.95
C ASP A 226 7.89 3.87 13.88
N GLN A 227 8.54 5.02 13.70
CA GLN A 227 9.99 5.17 13.68
C GLN A 227 10.70 4.73 14.97
N LYS A 228 9.97 4.63 16.09
CA LYS A 228 10.46 4.16 17.39
C LYS A 228 10.08 2.70 17.65
N THR A 229 9.58 1.98 16.64
CA THR A 229 9.08 0.61 16.73
C THR A 229 7.92 0.44 17.70
N GLN A 230 7.19 1.51 17.99
CA GLN A 230 5.93 1.47 18.75
C GLN A 230 4.79 1.14 17.80
N VAL A 231 3.88 0.26 18.19
CA VAL A 231 2.67 -0.04 17.40
C VAL A 231 1.82 1.21 17.32
N THR A 232 1.33 1.54 16.12
CA THR A 232 0.52 2.73 15.91
C THR A 232 -0.85 2.56 16.56
N GLY A 233 -1.44 3.65 17.07
CA GLY A 233 -2.76 3.60 17.71
C GLY A 233 -3.87 3.09 16.79
N GLU A 234 -3.78 3.41 15.49
CA GLU A 234 -4.71 2.96 14.46
C GLU A 234 -4.59 1.44 14.18
N SER A 235 -3.44 0.82 14.43
CA SER A 235 -3.25 -0.59 14.08
C SER A 235 -4.15 -1.48 14.93
N GLU A 236 -5.06 -2.20 14.28
CA GLU A 236 -5.82 -3.25 14.93
C GLU A 236 -4.90 -4.31 15.54
N HIS A 237 -5.35 -4.87 16.66
CA HIS A 237 -4.57 -5.79 17.49
C HIS A 237 -5.41 -7.00 17.91
N GLY A 238 -4.74 -8.12 18.14
CA GLY A 238 -5.38 -9.38 18.55
C GLY A 238 -4.63 -10.62 18.08
N PRO A 239 -5.25 -11.81 18.20
CA PRO A 239 -4.64 -13.09 17.80
C PRO A 239 -4.31 -13.17 16.30
N GLN A 240 -4.94 -12.35 15.46
CA GLN A 240 -4.69 -12.27 14.01
C GLN A 240 -3.33 -11.67 13.65
N VAL A 241 -2.68 -10.92 14.56
CA VAL A 241 -1.39 -10.28 14.27
C VAL A 241 -0.28 -11.32 14.27
N ALA A 242 0.42 -11.47 13.15
CA ALA A 242 1.55 -12.39 12.97
C ALA A 242 2.89 -11.65 12.94
N LEU A 243 2.98 -10.53 12.22
CA LEU A 243 4.20 -9.73 12.08
C LEU A 243 3.86 -8.24 12.13
N ALA A 244 4.88 -7.41 12.32
CA ALA A 244 4.78 -5.97 12.22
C ALA A 244 5.79 -5.40 11.23
N ALA A 245 5.52 -4.21 10.68
CA ALA A 245 6.46 -3.46 9.86
C ALA A 245 6.21 -1.94 9.96
N PRO A 246 7.16 -1.09 9.54
CA PRO A 246 6.95 0.35 9.47
C PRO A 246 5.69 0.73 8.70
N GLY A 247 4.86 1.59 9.29
CA GLY A 247 3.60 2.05 8.70
C GLY A 247 3.27 3.50 9.00
N THR A 248 4.24 4.33 9.39
CA THR A 248 4.03 5.79 9.60
C THR A 248 5.03 6.60 8.79
N ASP A 249 4.60 7.78 8.34
CA ASP A 249 5.44 8.70 7.59
C ASP A 249 6.07 8.05 6.34
N MET A 250 5.23 7.31 5.62
CA MET A 250 5.64 6.47 4.50
C MET A 250 5.60 7.26 3.20
N PHE A 251 6.75 7.48 2.57
CA PHE A 251 6.83 8.12 1.27
C PHE A 251 6.93 7.10 0.13
N HIS A 252 6.10 7.28 -0.89
CA HIS A 252 6.04 6.39 -2.06
C HIS A 252 5.34 7.05 -3.24
N ALA A 253 5.40 6.39 -4.40
CA ALA A 253 4.72 6.82 -5.60
C ALA A 253 3.20 6.62 -5.48
N CYS A 254 2.41 7.56 -6.00
CA CYS A 254 0.95 7.50 -5.97
C CYS A 254 0.37 8.16 -7.23
N THR A 255 -0.96 8.28 -7.30
CA THR A 255 -1.66 8.94 -8.42
C THR A 255 -1.97 10.42 -8.16
N GLY A 256 -1.44 10.99 -7.07
CA GLY A 256 -1.58 12.40 -6.75
C GLY A 256 -0.84 13.34 -7.73
N PRO A 257 -1.06 14.66 -7.66
CA PRO A 257 -0.54 15.61 -8.65
C PRO A 257 0.99 15.63 -8.82
N SER A 258 1.73 15.35 -7.75
CA SER A 258 3.21 15.23 -7.77
C SER A 258 3.69 13.87 -8.28
N GLY A 259 2.82 12.86 -8.32
CA GLY A 259 3.17 11.44 -8.45
C GLY A 259 3.65 10.80 -7.15
N TYR A 260 3.71 11.54 -6.04
CA TYR A 260 4.27 11.05 -4.76
C TYR A 260 3.46 11.50 -3.56
N CYS A 261 3.23 10.58 -2.64
CA CYS A 261 2.40 10.79 -1.47
C CYS A 261 3.14 10.40 -0.20
N LYS A 262 2.64 10.93 0.91
CA LYS A 262 2.95 10.49 2.26
C LYS A 262 1.71 9.75 2.80
N SER A 263 1.88 8.57 3.36
CA SER A 263 0.80 7.76 3.96
C SER A 263 1.18 7.23 5.33
N HIS A 264 0.22 6.57 5.94
CA HIS A 264 0.37 5.75 7.13
C HIS A 264 -0.68 4.62 7.08
N GLY A 265 -0.48 3.58 7.88
CA GLY A 265 -1.43 2.48 8.08
C GLY A 265 -0.80 1.09 7.93
N THR A 266 -1.59 0.09 8.30
CA THR A 266 -1.23 -1.34 8.20
C THR A 266 -1.07 -1.80 6.76
N SER A 267 -1.69 -1.11 5.80
CA SER A 267 -1.49 -1.30 4.35
C SER A 267 -0.02 -1.13 3.94
N ASP A 268 0.64 -0.09 4.45
CA ASP A 268 2.05 0.22 4.14
C ASP A 268 2.97 -0.82 4.78
N ALA A 269 2.68 -1.22 6.02
CA ALA A 269 3.39 -2.28 6.72
C ALA A 269 3.29 -3.62 5.98
N THR A 270 2.10 -3.97 5.47
CA THR A 270 1.83 -5.19 4.68
C THR A 270 2.71 -5.23 3.43
N ALA A 271 2.85 -4.10 2.74
CA ALA A 271 3.73 -3.97 1.58
C ALA A 271 5.20 -4.30 1.93
N LEU A 272 5.70 -3.82 3.07
CA LEU A 272 7.06 -4.10 3.51
C LEU A 272 7.28 -5.55 3.96
N VAL A 273 6.28 -6.21 4.56
CA VAL A 273 6.36 -7.65 4.86
C VAL A 273 6.38 -8.46 3.57
N SER A 274 5.52 -8.14 2.60
CA SER A 274 5.49 -8.77 1.28
C SER A 274 6.83 -8.59 0.55
N ALA A 275 7.40 -7.39 0.55
CA ALA A 275 8.70 -7.13 -0.06
C ALA A 275 9.86 -7.83 0.69
N SER A 276 9.80 -7.92 2.02
CA SER A 276 10.77 -8.68 2.82
C SER A 276 10.73 -10.17 2.46
N ALA A 277 9.53 -10.74 2.30
CA ALA A 277 9.37 -12.11 1.81
C ALA A 277 9.95 -12.27 0.40
N ALA A 278 9.70 -11.32 -0.51
CA ALA A 278 10.24 -11.38 -1.87
C ALA A 278 11.77 -11.35 -1.90
N LEU A 279 12.40 -10.52 -1.06
CA LEU A 279 13.85 -10.48 -0.91
C LEU A 279 14.43 -11.83 -0.46
N VAL A 280 13.85 -12.43 0.59
CA VAL A 280 14.27 -13.74 1.10
C VAL A 280 14.07 -14.83 0.06
N TRP A 281 12.90 -14.85 -0.59
CA TRP A 281 12.56 -15.87 -1.56
C TRP A 281 13.39 -15.78 -2.84
N ALA A 282 13.78 -14.58 -3.28
CA ALA A 282 14.72 -14.40 -4.39
C ALA A 282 16.12 -14.94 -4.08
N LYS A 283 16.56 -14.83 -2.81
CA LYS A 283 17.84 -15.40 -2.36
C LYS A 283 17.78 -16.91 -2.20
N HIS A 284 16.60 -17.45 -1.86
CA HIS A 284 16.36 -18.87 -1.62
C HIS A 284 15.21 -19.39 -2.49
N PRO A 285 15.41 -19.50 -3.82
CA PRO A 285 14.32 -19.76 -4.77
C PRO A 285 13.63 -21.11 -4.60
N GLU A 286 14.30 -22.09 -3.97
CA GLU A 286 13.81 -23.45 -3.69
C GLU A 286 12.99 -23.56 -2.40
N TRP A 287 12.94 -22.51 -1.57
CA TRP A 287 12.16 -22.55 -0.33
C TRP A 287 10.65 -22.46 -0.60
N THR A 288 9.87 -23.05 0.29
CA THR A 288 8.40 -22.91 0.29
C THR A 288 7.95 -21.63 1.01
N ALA A 289 6.68 -21.24 0.82
CA ALA A 289 6.06 -20.15 1.59
C ALA A 289 6.25 -20.32 3.10
N ASN A 290 6.11 -21.55 3.60
CA ASN A 290 6.24 -21.88 5.02
C ASN A 290 7.66 -21.61 5.55
N GLN A 291 8.67 -21.96 4.76
CA GLN A 291 10.08 -21.73 5.10
C GLN A 291 10.43 -20.25 5.09
N VAL A 292 9.99 -19.52 4.07
CA VAL A 292 10.17 -18.06 4.01
C VAL A 292 9.49 -17.39 5.21
N LEU A 293 8.24 -17.75 5.51
CA LEU A 293 7.51 -17.20 6.66
C LEU A 293 8.21 -17.52 7.99
N ARG A 294 8.69 -18.76 8.16
CA ARG A 294 9.41 -19.15 9.37
C ARG A 294 10.69 -18.33 9.57
N VAL A 295 11.45 -18.09 8.51
CA VAL A 295 12.65 -17.24 8.58
C VAL A 295 12.28 -15.80 8.95
N LEU A 296 11.20 -15.25 8.38
CA LEU A 296 10.73 -13.91 8.77
C LEU A 296 10.35 -13.84 10.24
N ILE A 297 9.63 -14.84 10.76
CA ILE A 297 9.24 -14.96 12.17
C ILE A 297 10.49 -15.09 13.07
N ASN A 298 11.37 -16.04 12.78
CA ASN A 298 12.54 -16.35 13.62
C ASN A 298 13.53 -15.19 13.70
N THR A 299 13.57 -14.35 12.66
CA THR A 299 14.49 -13.21 12.59
C THR A 299 13.83 -11.87 12.92
N ALA A 300 12.52 -11.84 13.20
CA ALA A 300 11.82 -10.62 13.61
C ALA A 300 12.40 -10.05 14.93
N SER A 301 12.22 -8.75 15.19
CA SER A 301 12.55 -8.18 16.50
C SER A 301 11.45 -8.55 17.49
N LYS A 302 11.78 -9.37 18.48
CA LYS A 302 10.84 -9.82 19.50
C LYS A 302 10.22 -8.67 20.31
N PRO A 303 9.01 -8.87 20.87
CA PRO A 303 8.44 -8.02 21.91
C PRO A 303 9.44 -7.66 23.03
N ALA A 304 9.35 -6.44 23.55
CA ALA A 304 10.31 -5.90 24.53
C ALA A 304 10.27 -6.63 25.89
N ASP A 305 9.16 -7.28 26.20
CA ASP A 305 8.96 -8.11 27.40
C ASP A 305 9.55 -9.53 27.27
N GLY A 306 10.11 -9.87 26.10
CA GLY A 306 10.69 -11.18 25.82
C GLY A 306 9.68 -12.26 25.46
N ALA A 307 8.39 -11.93 25.33
CA ALA A 307 7.39 -12.86 24.85
C ALA A 307 7.70 -13.34 23.42
N GLU A 308 7.36 -14.58 23.09
CA GLU A 308 7.52 -15.10 21.72
C GLU A 308 6.55 -14.43 20.74
N ARG A 309 5.36 -14.01 21.22
CA ARG A 309 4.34 -13.31 20.44
C ARG A 309 3.56 -12.35 21.34
N SER A 310 3.11 -11.22 20.80
CA SER A 310 2.10 -10.34 21.42
C SER A 310 0.93 -10.08 20.45
N ASP A 311 -0.20 -9.62 20.97
CA ASP A 311 -1.36 -9.25 20.13
C ASP A 311 -1.15 -7.94 19.34
N TYR A 312 -0.08 -7.19 19.62
CA TYR A 312 0.24 -5.94 18.93
C TYR A 312 1.33 -6.11 17.87
N LEU A 313 2.44 -6.78 18.21
CA LEU A 313 3.57 -6.98 17.29
C LEU A 313 3.55 -8.34 16.58
N GLY A 314 2.64 -9.25 16.96
CA GLY A 314 2.77 -10.64 16.58
C GLY A 314 4.11 -11.19 17.09
N TYR A 315 4.82 -11.92 16.23
CA TYR A 315 6.17 -12.43 16.50
C TYR A 315 7.26 -11.35 16.43
N GLY A 316 6.92 -10.14 15.98
CA GLY A 316 7.85 -9.01 15.96
C GLY A 316 7.86 -8.19 14.66
N VAL A 317 8.68 -7.13 14.66
CA VAL A 317 8.92 -6.31 13.47
C VAL A 317 9.86 -7.03 12.51
N VAL A 318 9.51 -7.11 11.23
CA VAL A 318 10.34 -7.77 10.22
C VAL A 318 11.72 -7.13 10.09
N ARG A 319 12.76 -7.97 10.01
CA ARG A 319 14.16 -7.55 9.83
C ARG A 319 14.78 -8.23 8.62
N PRO A 320 14.39 -7.86 7.38
CA PRO A 320 14.86 -8.54 6.16
C PRO A 320 16.39 -8.60 6.06
N ARG A 321 17.13 -7.63 6.62
CA ARG A 321 18.60 -7.68 6.65
C ARG A 321 19.11 -8.91 7.39
N VAL A 322 18.53 -9.19 8.57
CA VAL A 322 18.91 -10.34 9.40
C VAL A 322 18.46 -11.63 8.71
N ALA A 323 17.23 -11.65 8.18
CA ALA A 323 16.71 -12.79 7.41
C ALA A 323 17.60 -13.15 6.21
N LEU A 324 18.16 -12.16 5.52
CA LEU A 324 19.06 -12.38 4.39
C LEU A 324 20.46 -12.82 4.81
N SER A 325 21.02 -12.29 5.91
CA SER A 325 22.40 -12.61 6.32
C SER A 325 22.49 -13.89 7.14
N GLU A 326 21.52 -14.10 8.03
CA GLU A 326 21.51 -15.14 9.06
C GLU A 326 20.08 -15.72 9.17
N PRO A 327 19.59 -16.41 8.11
CA PRO A 327 18.21 -16.91 8.07
C PRO A 327 17.89 -17.95 9.16
N GLY A 328 18.91 -18.57 9.75
CA GLY A 328 18.74 -19.71 10.64
C GLY A 328 18.20 -20.95 9.91
N ASP A 329 17.56 -21.85 10.65
CA ASP A 329 16.88 -23.01 10.08
C ASP A 329 15.49 -22.62 9.55
N PRO A 330 15.21 -22.75 8.23
CA PRO A 330 13.88 -22.51 7.68
C PRO A 330 12.83 -23.56 8.11
N GLY A 331 13.27 -24.66 8.71
CA GLY A 331 12.43 -25.76 9.17
C GLY A 331 11.81 -26.57 8.02
N PRO A 332 10.84 -27.46 8.35
CA PRO A 332 10.18 -28.30 7.36
C PRO A 332 9.37 -27.50 6.34
N ALA A 333 9.40 -27.94 5.09
CA ALA A 333 8.77 -27.29 3.94
C ALA A 333 7.22 -27.30 4.00
N ASP A 334 6.65 -28.32 4.63
CA ASP A 334 5.22 -28.65 4.69
C ASP A 334 4.54 -28.20 5.99
N VAL A 335 5.28 -27.63 6.94
CA VAL A 335 4.73 -27.16 8.22
C VAL A 335 4.50 -25.64 8.17
N ASN A 336 3.24 -25.20 8.18
CA ASN A 336 2.91 -23.78 8.31
C ASN A 336 3.16 -23.31 9.77
N PRO A 337 4.03 -22.31 10.01
CA PRO A 337 4.37 -21.86 11.36
C PRO A 337 3.20 -21.22 12.12
N LEU A 338 2.21 -20.64 11.45
CA LEU A 338 1.03 -20.03 12.10
C LEU A 338 0.01 -21.09 12.52
N LEU A 339 -0.14 -22.15 11.74
CA LEU A 339 -1.06 -23.25 12.05
C LEU A 339 -0.47 -24.25 13.07
N ALA A 340 0.85 -24.46 13.03
CA ALA A 340 1.54 -25.38 13.95
C ALA A 340 1.66 -24.85 15.38
N ALA A 341 1.71 -23.53 15.57
CA ALA A 341 1.82 -22.89 16.88
C ALA A 341 0.48 -22.84 17.66
N GLY A 342 -0.59 -23.46 17.15
CA GLY A 342 -1.92 -23.46 17.79
C GLY A 342 -2.64 -22.11 17.76
N GLY A 343 -2.27 -21.19 16.87
CA GLY A 343 -2.68 -19.79 16.91
C GLY A 343 -3.02 -19.18 15.56
N SER A 344 -4.22 -19.49 15.08
CA SER A 344 -5.19 -18.47 14.71
C SER A 344 -6.55 -19.08 15.01
N ALA A 345 -6.95 -19.02 16.28
CA ALA A 345 -8.32 -19.35 16.62
C ALA A 345 -9.18 -18.26 15.99
N ALA A 346 -9.90 -18.62 14.92
CA ALA A 346 -10.96 -17.78 14.40
C ALA A 346 -11.82 -17.31 15.60
N PRO A 347 -12.10 -16.00 15.74
CA PRO A 347 -13.05 -15.57 16.74
C PRO A 347 -14.34 -16.33 16.50
N SER A 348 -14.84 -17.03 17.51
CA SER A 348 -16.15 -17.68 17.43
C SER A 348 -17.15 -16.58 17.06
N ALA A 349 -17.83 -16.75 15.93
CA ALA A 349 -18.96 -15.91 15.59
C ALA A 349 -19.90 -15.87 16.80
N SER A 350 -20.05 -14.69 17.39
CA SER A 350 -21.04 -14.46 18.43
C SER A 350 -22.41 -14.69 17.80
N ALA A 351 -22.95 -15.90 18.01
CA ALA A 351 -24.35 -16.20 17.78
C ALA A 351 -25.19 -15.45 18.83
N GLY A 352 -25.42 -14.17 18.60
CA GLY A 352 -26.49 -13.39 19.21
C GLY A 352 -27.82 -13.86 18.63
N GLY A 353 -28.31 -15.00 19.11
CA GLY A 353 -29.54 -15.60 18.63
C GLY A 353 -29.92 -16.80 19.49
N GLY A 354 -30.28 -16.54 20.74
CA GLY A 354 -30.81 -17.59 21.61
C GLY A 354 -32.12 -18.14 21.03
N PRO A 355 -32.24 -19.46 20.79
CA PRO A 355 -33.54 -20.07 20.60
C PRO A 355 -34.12 -20.35 21.99
N SER A 356 -35.19 -19.64 22.30
CA SER A 356 -36.12 -20.01 23.37
C SER A 356 -36.44 -21.49 23.29
N GLY A 357 -36.27 -22.18 24.42
CA GLY A 357 -36.54 -23.61 24.55
C GLY A 357 -37.97 -23.95 24.15
N ALA A 358 -38.09 -24.81 23.14
CA ALA A 358 -39.32 -25.54 22.89
C ALA A 358 -39.40 -26.69 23.89
N VAL A 359 -40.31 -26.59 24.85
CA VAL A 359 -40.76 -27.72 25.67
C VAL A 359 -42.24 -27.91 25.38
N SER A 360 -42.58 -29.01 24.70
CA SER A 360 -43.96 -29.42 24.47
C SER A 360 -44.46 -30.22 25.67
N GLN A 361 -45.47 -29.72 26.39
CA GLN A 361 -46.57 -30.50 26.98
C GLN A 361 -47.81 -29.61 27.13
N ALA A 362 -48.97 -30.15 26.77
CA ALA A 362 -50.32 -29.62 26.97
C ALA A 362 -51.10 -30.60 27.87
N PRO A 363 -52.40 -30.40 28.21
CA PRO A 363 -53.19 -29.20 28.46
C PRO A 363 -53.84 -29.21 29.87
N GLY A 364 -54.30 -28.06 30.38
CA GLY A 364 -54.99 -27.97 31.68
C GLY A 364 -56.03 -26.86 31.73
N SER A 365 -57.30 -27.27 31.74
CA SER A 365 -58.56 -26.56 31.95
C SER A 365 -58.61 -25.40 32.95
N GLY A 366 -59.51 -24.43 32.71
CA GLY A 366 -60.15 -23.68 33.81
C GLY A 366 -60.68 -22.30 33.45
N ALA A 367 -62.00 -22.14 33.49
CA ALA A 367 -62.78 -20.96 33.15
C ALA A 367 -62.60 -19.72 34.06
N GLY A 368 -63.00 -18.55 33.53
CA GLY A 368 -63.99 -17.70 34.22
C GLY A 368 -63.65 -16.24 34.56
N SER A 369 -64.32 -15.32 33.84
CA SER A 369 -65.01 -14.11 34.33
C SER A 369 -64.24 -12.80 34.67
N GLU A 370 -64.52 -11.81 33.82
CA GLU A 370 -64.97 -10.41 34.03
C GLU A 370 -64.24 -9.42 34.96
N GLY A 371 -63.95 -8.24 34.37
CA GLY A 371 -64.46 -6.97 34.90
C GLY A 371 -63.44 -5.90 35.32
N GLY A 372 -63.50 -4.72 34.68
CA GLY A 372 -63.13 -3.44 35.33
C GLY A 372 -62.09 -2.59 34.57
N GLY A 373 -62.54 -1.49 33.97
CA GLY A 373 -61.68 -0.53 33.26
C GLY A 373 -60.93 0.45 34.15
N GLY A 374 -60.03 1.23 33.53
CA GLY A 374 -59.37 2.36 34.17
C GLY A 374 -58.17 2.86 33.37
N SER A 375 -58.34 4.02 32.73
CA SER A 375 -57.34 4.78 31.97
C SER A 375 -56.26 5.41 32.86
N ALA A 376 -54.99 5.41 32.43
CA ALA A 376 -54.03 6.49 32.69
C ALA A 376 -52.75 6.36 31.83
N ALA A 377 -52.30 7.52 31.33
CA ALA A 377 -51.18 7.75 30.41
C ALA A 377 -49.80 7.81 31.12
N PRO A 378 -48.67 7.93 30.39
CA PRO A 378 -47.34 7.51 30.85
C PRO A 378 -46.56 8.56 31.66
N VAL A 379 -45.65 8.07 32.50
CA VAL A 379 -44.78 8.85 33.40
C VAL A 379 -43.41 9.11 32.75
N PRO A 380 -42.86 10.34 32.81
CA PRO A 380 -41.53 10.68 32.29
C PRO A 380 -40.42 10.52 33.35
N VAL A 381 -39.20 10.31 32.85
CA VAL A 381 -37.94 10.22 33.60
C VAL A 381 -37.36 11.63 33.83
N PRO A 382 -36.89 12.01 35.04
CA PRO A 382 -36.27 13.31 35.26
C PRO A 382 -34.74 13.28 35.04
N ALA A 383 -34.25 14.37 34.43
CA ALA A 383 -32.85 14.74 34.34
C ALA A 383 -32.36 15.43 35.63
N ALA A 384 -31.13 15.14 36.06
CA ALA A 384 -30.48 15.81 37.17
C ALA A 384 -29.81 17.12 36.74
N LYS A 385 -29.92 18.12 37.61
CA LYS A 385 -29.47 19.50 37.46
C LYS A 385 -28.12 19.69 38.17
N ALA A 386 -27.39 20.71 37.69
CA ALA A 386 -26.12 21.22 38.19
C ALA A 386 -26.15 21.67 39.66
N ASP A 387 -24.97 21.60 40.29
CA ASP A 387 -24.60 22.43 41.43
C ASP A 387 -23.24 23.10 41.17
N ASP A 388 -23.23 24.42 41.32
CA ASP A 388 -22.05 25.30 41.32
C ASP A 388 -21.54 25.51 42.75
N GLY A 389 -20.21 25.65 42.90
CA GLY A 389 -19.64 26.56 43.89
C GLY A 389 -18.56 25.99 44.83
N GLY A 390 -17.33 26.47 44.68
CA GLY A 390 -16.29 26.40 45.72
C GLY A 390 -14.88 26.54 45.18
N GLY A 391 -14.29 27.73 45.26
CA GLY A 391 -13.06 28.10 44.54
C GLY A 391 -11.74 28.08 45.34
N SER A 392 -10.76 28.67 44.64
CA SER A 392 -9.45 29.19 45.06
C SER A 392 -8.29 28.20 45.27
N GLY A 393 -7.26 28.36 44.43
CA GLY A 393 -5.96 27.71 44.56
C GLY A 393 -5.06 27.89 43.33
N SER A 394 -4.29 28.98 43.35
CA SER A 394 -3.18 29.37 42.46
C SER A 394 -2.40 28.28 41.69
N GLY A 395 -2.15 28.53 40.40
CA GLY A 395 -1.13 27.85 39.59
C GLY A 395 -1.09 28.36 38.15
N VAL A 396 -0.10 29.19 37.83
CA VAL A 396 0.09 29.91 36.55
C VAL A 396 0.77 29.01 35.50
N GLY A 397 0.27 29.01 34.25
CA GLY A 397 1.06 28.68 33.05
C GLY A 397 0.28 28.14 31.84
N LEU A 398 0.57 28.68 30.64
CA LEU A 398 -0.02 28.42 29.28
C LEU A 398 -1.41 29.06 29.05
N TRP A 399 -1.66 29.92 28.06
CA TRP A 399 -1.32 29.85 26.63
C TRP A 399 -1.24 31.25 25.97
N ILE A 400 -0.16 31.53 25.23
CA ILE A 400 -0.20 32.47 24.09
C ILE A 400 0.36 31.69 22.91
N GLY A 401 -0.48 31.35 21.94
CA GLY A 401 -0.01 30.63 20.76
C GLY A 401 -1.05 30.04 19.82
N VAL A 402 -2.27 30.60 19.70
CA VAL A 402 -3.22 30.17 18.65
C VAL A 402 -3.83 31.37 17.87
N GLY A 403 -3.58 32.62 18.28
CA GLY A 403 -4.18 33.79 17.62
C GLY A 403 -3.51 34.26 16.32
N ALA A 404 -2.27 33.85 16.02
CA ALA A 404 -1.51 34.40 14.88
C ALA A 404 -1.64 33.58 13.58
N GLY A 405 -1.96 32.28 13.68
CA GLY A 405 -2.06 31.41 12.49
C GLY A 405 -3.34 31.62 11.68
N VAL A 406 -4.46 31.92 12.35
CA VAL A 406 -5.77 32.06 11.70
C VAL A 406 -5.88 33.37 10.91
N LEU A 407 -5.22 34.44 11.33
CA LEU A 407 -5.26 35.73 10.64
C LEU A 407 -4.44 35.76 9.34
N VAL A 408 -3.37 34.97 9.25
CA VAL A 408 -2.54 34.91 8.02
C VAL A 408 -3.25 34.13 6.91
N VAL A 409 -3.97 33.06 7.26
CA VAL A 409 -4.72 32.25 6.29
C VAL A 409 -5.90 33.04 5.69
N VAL A 410 -6.62 33.81 6.51
CA VAL A 410 -7.74 34.65 6.04
C VAL A 410 -7.24 35.77 5.12
N ALA A 411 -6.10 36.40 5.41
CA ALA A 411 -5.54 37.47 4.57
C ALA A 411 -5.13 36.96 3.17
N VAL A 412 -4.57 35.76 3.07
CA VAL A 412 -4.15 35.16 1.78
C VAL A 412 -5.35 34.79 0.92
N VAL A 413 -6.42 34.24 1.50
CA VAL A 413 -7.65 33.89 0.79
C VAL A 413 -8.35 35.13 0.22
N VAL A 414 -8.42 36.22 0.99
CA VAL A 414 -9.02 37.49 0.52
C VAL A 414 -8.23 38.09 -0.66
N ILE A 415 -6.90 38.04 -0.63
CA ILE A 415 -6.06 38.57 -1.72
C ILE A 415 -6.24 37.76 -3.02
N VAL A 416 -6.37 36.44 -2.93
CA VAL A 416 -6.59 35.57 -4.10
C VAL A 416 -7.98 35.80 -4.71
N LEU A 417 -9.01 35.99 -3.89
CA LEU A 417 -10.38 36.26 -4.36
C LEU A 417 -10.51 37.66 -4.98
N VAL A 418 -9.86 38.68 -4.41
CA VAL A 418 -9.85 40.05 -4.97
C VAL A 418 -9.05 40.14 -6.27
N ARG A 419 -8.03 39.28 -6.48
CA ARG A 419 -7.29 39.20 -7.75
C ARG A 419 -8.04 38.47 -8.86
N ARG A 420 -8.91 37.50 -8.53
CA ARG A 420 -9.78 36.83 -9.52
C ARG A 420 -10.94 37.69 -10.01
N GLY A 421 -11.35 38.71 -9.25
CA GLY A 421 -12.47 39.62 -9.60
C GLY A 421 -12.13 40.82 -10.49
N ARG A 422 -10.87 41.00 -10.93
CA ARG A 422 -10.43 42.20 -11.67
C ARG A 422 -9.94 41.96 -13.12
N GLY A 423 -10.25 40.80 -13.70
CA GLY A 423 -9.84 40.43 -15.06
C GLY A 423 -10.96 40.36 -16.10
N GLY A 424 -12.09 41.06 -15.93
CA GLY A 424 -13.25 40.96 -16.83
C GLY A 424 -13.80 42.30 -17.31
N GLY A 425 -13.67 42.56 -18.62
CA GLY A 425 -14.34 43.61 -19.39
C GLY A 425 -13.50 43.96 -20.63
N ASN A 426 -14.01 44.16 -21.85
CA ASN A 426 -15.38 44.21 -22.39
C ASN A 426 -15.23 44.29 -23.94
N GLN A 427 -15.97 43.54 -24.76
CA GLN A 427 -16.28 43.95 -26.14
C GLN A 427 -17.57 43.26 -26.67
N PRO A 428 -18.40 43.96 -27.49
CA PRO A 428 -19.85 43.75 -27.58
C PRO A 428 -20.29 42.87 -28.80
N PRO A 429 -21.60 42.55 -28.95
CA PRO A 429 -22.06 41.36 -29.67
C PRO A 429 -22.55 41.63 -31.09
N SER A 430 -22.47 40.62 -31.95
CA SER A 430 -23.26 40.53 -33.18
C SER A 430 -23.75 39.10 -33.38
N GLY A 431 -25.08 38.93 -33.43
CA GLY A 431 -25.73 37.63 -33.58
C GLY A 431 -25.84 37.11 -35.01
N GLY A 432 -26.51 35.96 -35.13
CA GLY A 432 -26.94 35.36 -36.40
C GLY A 432 -26.73 33.84 -36.37
N GLY A 433 -27.84 33.08 -36.44
CA GLY A 433 -27.85 31.61 -36.47
C GLY A 433 -27.47 31.00 -37.84
N PRO A 434 -28.05 29.87 -38.24
CA PRO A 434 -27.41 28.56 -38.18
C PRO A 434 -27.20 27.90 -39.57
N TYR A 435 -26.60 26.70 -39.55
CA TYR A 435 -26.46 25.69 -40.62
C TYR A 435 -25.20 25.73 -41.50
N GLY A 436 -24.53 24.57 -41.53
CA GLY A 436 -24.04 23.90 -42.73
C GLY A 436 -22.84 24.50 -43.47
N GLY A 437 -21.76 23.73 -43.59
CA GLY A 437 -20.73 24.00 -44.60
C GLY A 437 -19.38 23.44 -44.20
N GLY A 438 -18.93 22.43 -44.96
CA GLY A 438 -17.71 21.69 -44.70
C GLY A 438 -16.42 22.51 -44.77
N ASN A 439 -15.39 21.97 -44.13
CA ASN A 439 -14.01 22.39 -44.36
C ASN A 439 -13.33 21.36 -45.30
N PRO A 440 -12.89 21.76 -46.51
CA PRO A 440 -12.31 20.87 -47.50
C PRO A 440 -10.78 20.97 -47.49
N TYR A 441 -10.10 20.36 -46.52
CA TYR A 441 -8.65 20.08 -46.62
C TYR A 441 -8.27 18.85 -45.79
N ALA A 442 -8.41 17.67 -46.40
CA ALA A 442 -7.69 16.47 -45.98
C ALA A 442 -7.29 15.70 -47.25
N GLN A 443 -6.06 15.89 -47.69
CA GLN A 443 -5.42 15.05 -48.71
C GLN A 443 -5.09 13.69 -48.08
N PRO A 444 -5.48 12.55 -48.69
CA PRO A 444 -5.13 11.24 -48.18
C PRO A 444 -3.69 10.87 -48.58
N TYR A 445 -2.86 10.50 -47.60
CA TYR A 445 -1.59 9.83 -47.85
C TYR A 445 -1.84 8.42 -48.42
N PRO A 446 -1.14 7.99 -49.50
CA PRO A 446 -1.22 6.61 -49.97
C PRO A 446 -0.46 5.67 -49.02
N PRO A 447 -0.88 4.40 -48.89
CA PRO A 447 -0.19 3.43 -48.05
C PRO A 447 1.18 3.06 -48.63
N GLN A 448 2.23 3.19 -47.81
CA GLN A 448 3.55 2.68 -48.15
C GLN A 448 3.53 1.15 -48.19
N GLN A 449 3.83 0.60 -49.37
CA GLN A 449 4.10 -0.82 -49.58
C GLN A 449 5.53 -1.12 -49.12
N TYR A 450 5.67 -1.97 -48.10
CA TYR A 450 6.95 -2.55 -47.73
C TYR A 450 7.32 -3.67 -48.73
N PRO A 451 8.58 -3.74 -49.21
CA PRO A 451 9.02 -4.87 -50.02
C PRO A 451 9.10 -6.16 -49.16
N PRO A 452 8.85 -7.35 -49.74
CA PRO A 452 8.86 -8.61 -48.99
C PRO A 452 10.28 -8.95 -48.52
N GLN A 453 10.43 -9.14 -47.22
CA GLN A 453 11.61 -9.73 -46.58
C GLN A 453 11.74 -11.19 -47.04
N GLN A 454 12.85 -11.49 -47.72
CA GLN A 454 13.23 -12.86 -48.06
C GLN A 454 13.61 -13.61 -46.78
N TYR A 455 12.80 -14.61 -46.40
CA TYR A 455 13.18 -15.59 -45.38
C TYR A 455 14.37 -16.42 -45.91
N GLN A 456 15.55 -16.22 -45.34
CA GLN A 456 16.65 -17.17 -45.47
C GLN A 456 16.36 -18.38 -44.58
N VAL A 457 16.19 -19.54 -45.23
CA VAL A 457 16.11 -20.85 -44.59
C VAL A 457 17.52 -21.24 -44.09
N PRO A 458 17.71 -21.63 -42.81
CA PRO A 458 18.99 -22.14 -42.37
C PRO A 458 19.25 -23.55 -42.93
N PRO A 459 20.52 -23.95 -43.20
CA PRO A 459 20.82 -25.26 -43.77
C PRO A 459 20.41 -26.39 -42.81
N SER A 460 19.76 -27.42 -43.37
CA SER A 460 19.47 -28.68 -42.68
C SER A 460 20.76 -29.40 -42.31
N GLY A 461 21.13 -29.34 -41.03
CA GLY A 461 22.12 -30.22 -40.42
C GLY A 461 21.57 -31.64 -40.29
N SER A 462 22.22 -32.57 -40.95
CA SER A 462 21.99 -34.02 -40.84
C SER A 462 22.41 -34.52 -39.46
N PHE A 463 21.44 -34.93 -38.63
CA PHE A 463 21.71 -35.74 -37.45
C PHE A 463 22.00 -37.18 -37.90
N GLY A 464 23.25 -37.63 -37.70
CA GLY A 464 23.64 -39.03 -37.87
C GLY A 464 23.09 -39.92 -36.76
N PRO A 465 22.95 -41.24 -37.01
CA PRO A 465 22.39 -42.19 -36.03
C PRO A 465 23.37 -42.44 -34.87
N PRO A 466 22.86 -42.83 -33.68
CA PRO A 466 23.69 -43.10 -32.51
C PRO A 466 24.53 -44.38 -32.69
N PRO A 467 25.77 -44.45 -32.17
CA PRO A 467 26.54 -45.68 -32.18
C PRO A 467 25.95 -46.71 -31.21
N GLY A 468 25.68 -47.91 -31.72
CA GLY A 468 25.38 -49.09 -30.92
C GLY A 468 26.58 -49.52 -30.08
N GLY A 469 26.28 -50.02 -28.87
CA GLY A 469 27.29 -50.58 -27.97
C GLY A 469 27.77 -51.98 -28.40
N PRO A 470 28.58 -52.64 -27.56
CA PRO A 470 28.71 -54.09 -27.60
C PRO A 470 28.17 -54.76 -26.33
N TYR A 471 27.34 -55.76 -26.55
CA TYR A 471 27.07 -56.86 -25.63
C TYR A 471 28.33 -57.70 -25.38
N GLY A 472 28.51 -58.15 -24.14
CA GLY A 472 29.36 -59.28 -23.76
C GLY A 472 28.88 -59.82 -22.40
N GLY A 473 28.35 -61.05 -22.38
CA GLY A 473 27.65 -61.64 -21.24
C GLY A 473 28.47 -62.65 -20.40
N SER A 474 27.70 -63.51 -19.69
CA SER A 474 28.04 -64.58 -18.72
C SER A 474 28.24 -64.08 -17.28
N GLY A 475 27.36 -64.38 -16.31
CA GLY A 475 27.07 -65.68 -15.66
C GLY A 475 27.52 -65.56 -14.18
N GLY A 476 26.89 -66.02 -13.09
CA GLY A 476 25.68 -66.75 -12.75
C GLY A 476 25.56 -66.77 -11.20
N THR A 477 24.32 -66.93 -10.69
CA THR A 477 23.89 -67.46 -9.36
C THR A 477 24.40 -66.89 -8.01
N PRO A 478 23.52 -66.78 -6.97
CA PRO A 478 23.86 -66.32 -5.61
C PRO A 478 24.01 -67.48 -4.60
N PRO A 479 24.49 -67.24 -3.36
CA PRO A 479 24.20 -68.13 -2.25
C PRO A 479 23.08 -67.58 -1.35
N ARG A 480 22.14 -68.47 -0.98
CA ARG A 480 21.39 -68.41 0.27
C ARG A 480 22.32 -68.77 1.42
N GLN A 481 22.21 -68.08 2.55
CA GLN A 481 21.74 -68.65 3.82
C GLN A 481 20.88 -67.60 4.52
#